data_AF-A0A090QRE9-F1
#
_entry.id   AF-A0A090QRE9-F1
#
_cell.length_a   1.000
_cell.length_b   1.000
_cell.length_c   1.000
_cell.angle_alpha   90.00
_cell.angle_beta   90.00
_cell.angle_gamma   90.00
#
_symmetry.space_group_name_H-M   'P 1'
#
loop_
_entity.id
_entity.type
_entity.pdbx_description
1 polymer ?
#
loop_
_entity_poly.entity_id
_entity_poly.type
_entity_poly.pdbx_seq_one_letter_code
_entity_poly.pdbx_strand_id
1 'polypeptide(L)'
;MKQNPLALTSALIFGVILMVIIVLANALQAWFGNAGTLLLAAISGITDVDAITLALGRQSALGVGTEAVEGAAHVGVTLAAMGIFIAAVVNSVVKMGMACVIGDSSMRKYVIVPILLSVVLGSVALFASQG
;
A
#
# COMPACT_ATOMS: atom_id res chain seq x y z
N MET A 1 -16.36 24.68 18.66
CA MET A 1 -15.62 23.40 18.61
C MET A 1 -14.14 23.75 18.55
N LYS A 2 -13.37 23.55 19.63
CA LYS A 2 -11.94 23.89 19.67
C LYS A 2 -11.19 22.89 18.78
N GLN A 3 -10.83 23.31 17.57
CA GLN A 3 -9.94 22.56 16.69
C GLN A 3 -8.57 22.52 17.34
N ASN A 4 -8.07 21.33 17.63
CA ASN A 4 -6.72 21.11 18.12
C ASN A 4 -5.75 21.56 17.00
N PRO A 5 -4.95 22.63 17.18
CA PRO A 5 -4.20 23.27 16.10
C PRO A 5 -2.97 22.47 15.64
N LEU A 6 -2.69 21.34 16.29
CA LEU A 6 -1.70 20.37 15.88
C LEU A 6 -2.45 19.06 15.62
N ALA A 7 -2.38 18.55 14.38
CA ALA A 7 -2.91 17.25 14.00
C ALA A 7 -2.19 16.06 14.69
N LEU A 8 -1.52 16.31 15.83
CA LEU A 8 -0.73 15.37 16.63
C LEU A 8 -1.54 14.14 17.03
N THR A 9 -2.81 14.31 17.43
CA THR A 9 -3.67 13.17 17.77
C THR A 9 -3.91 12.26 16.56
N SER A 10 -4.23 12.83 15.39
CA SER A 10 -4.41 12.06 14.15
C SER A 10 -3.11 11.44 13.67
N ALA A 11 -1.98 12.16 13.78
CA ALA A 11 -0.66 11.66 13.41
C ALA A 11 -0.20 10.51 14.32
N LEU A 12 -0.49 10.57 15.62
CA LEU A 12 -0.18 9.49 16.56
C LEU A 12 -1.00 8.23 16.24
N ILE A 13 -2.30 8.39 15.93
CA ILE A 13 -3.16 7.27 15.50
C ILE A 13 -2.61 6.64 14.21
N PHE A 14 -2.26 7.45 13.21
CA PHE A 14 -1.63 6.97 11.98
C PHE A 14 -0.30 6.25 12.26
N GLY A 15 0.53 6.79 13.16
CA GLY A 15 1.79 6.15 13.57
C GLY A 15 1.58 4.78 14.21
N VAL A 16 0.54 4.62 15.04
CA VAL A 16 0.18 3.31 15.63
C VAL A 16 -0.28 2.33 14.55
N ILE A 17 -1.11 2.77 13.61
CA ILE A 17 -1.57 1.94 12.49
C ILE A 17 -0.37 1.50 11.62
N LEU A 18 0.52 2.44 11.29
CA LEU A 18 1.75 2.16 10.53
C LEU A 18 2.64 1.16 11.27
N MET A 19 2.82 1.30 12.58
CA MET A 19 3.59 0.36 13.40
C MET A 19 2.99 -1.05 13.30
N VAL A 20 1.68 -1.20 13.45
CA VAL A 20 1.00 -2.50 13.35
C VAL A 20 1.21 -3.12 11.96
N ILE A 21 1.07 -2.32 10.90
CA ILE A 21 1.26 -2.80 9.52
C ILE A 21 2.71 -3.23 9.28
N ILE A 22 3.70 -2.49 9.78
CA ILE A 22 5.11 -2.89 9.68
C ILE A 22 5.36 -4.21 10.41
N VAL A 23 4.80 -4.40 11.60
CA VAL A 23 4.95 -5.66 12.36
C VAL A 23 4.31 -6.82 11.60
N LEU A 24 3.09 -6.65 11.07
CA LEU A 24 2.41 -7.65 10.26
C LEU A 24 3.19 -7.98 8.98
N ALA A 25 3.73 -6.96 8.30
CA ALA A 25 4.53 -7.14 7.09
C ALA A 25 5.78 -7.98 7.35
N ASN A 26 6.49 -7.70 8.45
CA ASN A 26 7.65 -8.49 8.84
C ASN A 26 7.25 -9.92 9.26
N ALA A 27 6.18 -10.10 10.03
CA ALA A 27 5.72 -11.42 10.45
C ALA A 27 5.31 -12.30 9.26
N LEU A 28 4.55 -11.74 8.31
CA LEU A 28 4.12 -12.45 7.11
C LEU A 28 5.29 -12.72 6.16
N GLN A 29 6.26 -11.80 6.03
CA GLN A 29 7.48 -12.06 5.28
C GLN A 29 8.31 -13.17 5.94
N ALA A 30 8.38 -13.24 7.26
CA ALA A 30 9.12 -14.28 7.98
C ALA A 30 8.46 -15.67 7.85
N TRP A 31 7.12 -15.74 7.85
CA TRP A 31 6.39 -17.02 7.84
C TRP A 31 6.02 -17.51 6.44
N PHE A 32 5.63 -16.59 5.55
CA PHE A 32 5.12 -16.90 4.20
C PHE A 32 6.01 -16.33 3.08
N GLY A 33 7.14 -15.70 3.42
CA GLY A 33 8.04 -15.11 2.44
C GLY A 33 7.36 -14.03 1.60
N ASN A 34 7.75 -13.97 0.33
CA ASN A 34 7.29 -12.97 -0.61
C ASN A 34 5.77 -13.03 -0.86
N ALA A 35 5.17 -14.21 -0.77
CA ALA A 35 3.73 -14.39 -0.94
C ALA A 35 2.94 -13.75 0.20
N GLY A 36 3.46 -13.82 1.44
CA GLY A 36 2.84 -13.17 2.60
C GLY A 36 2.80 -11.65 2.46
N THR A 37 3.88 -11.07 1.94
CA THR A 37 3.99 -9.63 1.70
C THR A 37 3.04 -9.14 0.61
N LEU A 38 2.91 -9.89 -0.49
CA LEU A 38 1.95 -9.57 -1.56
C LEU A 38 0.50 -9.69 -1.08
N LEU A 39 0.19 -10.71 -0.29
CA LEU A 39 -1.14 -10.93 0.26
C LEU A 39 -1.51 -9.84 1.29
N LEU A 40 -0.58 -9.45 2.15
CA LEU A 40 -0.77 -8.32 3.06
C LEU A 40 -1.00 -7.02 2.29
N ALA A 41 -0.24 -6.79 1.21
CA ALA A 41 -0.39 -5.60 0.39
C ALA A 41 -1.78 -5.53 -0.28
N ALA A 42 -2.28 -6.66 -0.79
CA ALA A 42 -3.62 -6.74 -1.33
C ALA A 42 -4.70 -6.44 -0.28
N ILE A 43 -4.60 -7.03 0.92
CA ILE A 43 -5.57 -6.82 2.00
C ILE A 43 -5.51 -5.37 2.51
N SER A 44 -4.31 -4.84 2.78
CA SER A 44 -4.13 -3.47 3.28
C SER A 44 -4.60 -2.43 2.26
N GLY A 45 -4.49 -2.72 0.96
CA GLY A 45 -5.00 -1.87 -0.12
C GLY A 45 -6.52 -1.67 -0.08
N ILE A 46 -7.29 -2.51 0.62
CA ILE A 46 -8.74 -2.32 0.80
C ILE A 46 -9.02 -1.16 1.77
N THR A 47 -8.18 -1.00 2.80
CA THR A 47 -8.43 -0.08 3.91
C THR A 47 -7.60 1.20 3.83
N ASP A 48 -6.28 1.08 3.69
CA ASP A 48 -5.37 2.22 3.63
C ASP A 48 -4.05 1.80 2.92
N VAL A 49 -3.86 2.37 1.72
CA VAL A 49 -2.69 2.09 0.88
C VAL A 49 -1.45 2.83 1.39
N ASP A 50 -1.59 3.92 2.13
CA ASP A 50 -0.47 4.81 2.48
C ASP A 50 0.43 4.15 3.52
N ALA A 51 -0.17 3.51 4.52
CA ALA A 51 0.59 2.84 5.57
C ALA A 51 1.37 1.62 5.06
N ILE A 52 0.80 0.81 4.17
CA ILE A 52 1.53 -0.33 3.57
C ILE A 52 2.59 0.14 2.57
N THR A 53 2.33 1.23 1.85
CA THR A 53 3.32 1.80 0.93
C THR A 53 4.55 2.32 1.68
N LEU A 54 4.34 3.02 2.80
CA LEU A 54 5.43 3.44 3.68
C LEU A 54 6.14 2.25 4.32
N ALA A 55 5.43 1.20 4.72
CA ALA A 55 6.04 0.00 5.29
C ALA A 55 6.95 -0.72 4.27
N LEU A 56 6.45 -1.00 3.06
CA LEU A 56 7.21 -1.67 2.00
C LEU A 56 8.34 -0.80 1.46
N GLY A 57 8.10 0.51 1.30
CA GLY A 57 9.12 1.48 0.90
C GLY A 57 10.23 1.61 1.94
N ARG A 58 9.90 1.57 3.23
CA ARG A 58 10.89 1.55 4.31
C ARG A 58 11.71 0.25 4.31
N GLN A 59 11.05 -0.89 4.11
CA GLN A 59 11.71 -2.20 4.02
C GLN A 59 12.65 -2.29 2.81
N SER A 60 12.30 -1.68 1.67
CA SER A 60 13.17 -1.67 0.48
C SER A 60 14.28 -0.63 0.56
N ALA A 61 14.01 0.57 1.05
CA ALA A 61 14.97 1.68 1.05
C ALA A 61 16.06 1.54 2.10
N LEU A 62 15.74 0.97 3.27
CA LEU A 62 16.74 0.83 4.33
C LEU A 62 17.56 -0.45 4.19
N GLY A 63 17.13 -1.46 3.41
CA GLY A 63 17.75 -2.80 3.45
C GLY A 63 17.66 -3.47 4.84
N VAL A 64 17.02 -2.80 5.80
CA VAL A 64 16.92 -3.11 7.22
C VAL A 64 15.67 -3.95 7.42
N GLY A 65 15.84 -5.25 7.27
CA GLY A 65 15.68 -6.10 8.43
C GLY A 65 16.90 -5.86 9.32
N THR A 66 16.69 -5.19 10.44
CA THR A 66 17.68 -4.85 11.46
C THR A 66 18.68 -5.96 11.75
N GLU A 67 19.92 -5.53 12.01
CA GLU A 67 21.02 -6.25 12.67
C GLU A 67 20.68 -6.67 14.12
N ALA A 68 19.44 -7.08 14.39
CA ALA A 68 18.94 -7.47 15.70
C ALA A 68 18.12 -8.77 15.70
N VAL A 69 17.86 -9.39 14.54
CA VAL A 69 17.24 -10.73 14.48
C VAL A 69 17.86 -11.50 13.31
N GLU A 70 18.75 -12.43 13.62
CA GLU A 70 19.27 -13.42 12.67
C GLU A 70 18.10 -14.15 11.99
N GLY A 71 17.91 -13.95 10.68
CA GLY A 71 17.02 -14.79 9.86
C GLY A 71 16.01 -14.11 8.93
N ALA A 72 15.87 -12.77 8.92
CA ALA A 72 14.87 -12.10 8.06
C ALA A 72 15.40 -11.81 6.64
N ALA A 73 14.82 -12.47 5.64
CA ALA A 73 15.17 -12.35 4.22
C ALA A 73 14.89 -10.95 3.63
N HIS A 74 15.81 -10.45 2.79
CA HIS A 74 15.70 -9.17 2.10
C HIS A 74 14.48 -9.08 1.18
N VAL A 75 13.66 -8.03 1.33
CA VAL A 75 12.64 -7.67 0.33
C VAL A 75 13.30 -6.81 -0.74
N GLY A 76 13.54 -7.40 -1.92
CA GLY A 76 14.10 -6.66 -3.05
C GLY A 76 13.20 -5.50 -3.49
N VAL A 77 13.80 -4.44 -4.03
CA VAL A 77 13.08 -3.23 -4.52
C VAL A 77 11.93 -3.59 -5.47
N THR A 78 12.11 -4.62 -6.30
CA THR A 78 11.07 -5.15 -7.20
C THR A 78 9.85 -5.68 -6.45
N LEU A 79 10.02 -6.43 -5.36
CA LEU A 79 8.90 -6.97 -4.57
C LEU A 79 8.13 -5.87 -3.86
N ALA A 80 8.83 -4.88 -3.32
CA ALA A 80 8.20 -3.71 -2.72
C ALA A 80 7.39 -2.93 -3.76
N ALA A 81 7.94 -2.69 -4.96
CA ALA A 81 7.22 -2.04 -6.05
C ALA A 81 5.97 -2.81 -6.46
N MET A 82 6.06 -4.15 -6.58
CA MET A 82 4.90 -4.98 -6.90
C MET A 82 3.83 -4.96 -5.80
N GLY A 83 4.23 -5.04 -4.52
CA GLY A 83 3.30 -4.95 -3.39
C GLY A 83 2.57 -3.61 -3.35
N ILE A 84 3.30 -2.51 -3.51
CA ILE A 84 2.73 -1.15 -3.57
C ILE A 84 1.74 -1.04 -4.74
N PHE A 85 2.11 -1.55 -5.91
CA PHE A 85 1.24 -1.54 -7.08
C PHE A 85 -0.06 -2.31 -6.85
N ILE A 86 0.03 -3.52 -6.28
CA ILE A 86 -1.16 -4.32 -5.95
C ILE A 86 -2.05 -3.58 -4.96
N ALA A 87 -1.47 -3.01 -3.90
CA ALA A 87 -2.22 -2.24 -2.92
C ALA A 87 -2.94 -1.03 -3.55
N ALA A 88 -2.26 -0.32 -4.46
CA ALA A 88 -2.83 0.82 -5.19
C ALA A 88 -3.97 0.39 -6.14
N VAL A 89 -3.82 -0.73 -6.84
CA VAL A 89 -4.86 -1.30 -7.71
C VAL A 89 -6.10 -1.67 -6.89
N VAL A 90 -5.93 -2.38 -5.78
CA VAL A 90 -7.06 -2.79 -4.92
C VAL A 90 -7.80 -1.56 -4.38
N ASN A 91 -7.08 -0.56 -3.86
CA ASN A 91 -7.68 0.68 -3.37
C ASN A 91 -8.48 1.40 -4.44
N SER A 92 -7.93 1.46 -5.66
CA SER A 92 -8.57 2.13 -6.80
C SER A 92 -9.84 1.39 -7.24
N VAL A 93 -9.80 0.05 -7.30
CA VAL A 93 -10.96 -0.78 -7.63
C VAL A 93 -12.04 -0.67 -6.57
N VAL A 94 -11.67 -0.71 -5.28
CA VAL A 94 -12.62 -0.56 -4.16
C VAL A 94 -13.29 0.80 -4.20
N LYS A 95 -12.53 1.89 -4.36
CA LYS A 95 -13.07 3.25 -4.47
C LYS A 95 -13.94 3.43 -5.71
N MET A 96 -13.58 2.83 -6.83
CA MET A 96 -14.41 2.81 -8.04
C MET A 96 -15.74 2.09 -7.78
N GLY A 97 -15.71 0.93 -7.11
CA GLY A 97 -16.90 0.20 -6.71
C GLY A 97 -17.81 1.03 -5.81
N MET A 98 -17.25 1.67 -4.78
CA MET A 98 -17.99 2.58 -3.90
C MET A 98 -18.60 3.75 -4.67
N ALA A 99 -17.85 4.37 -5.59
CA ALA A 99 -18.34 5.47 -6.42
C ALA A 99 -19.47 5.04 -7.37
N CYS A 100 -19.44 3.81 -7.88
CA CYS A 100 -20.51 3.26 -8.72
C CYS A 100 -21.78 2.92 -7.93
N VAL A 101 -21.66 2.54 -6.65
CA VAL A 101 -22.80 2.15 -5.81
C VAL A 101 -23.43 3.35 -5.09
N ILE A 102 -22.61 4.30 -4.63
CA ILE A 102 -23.04 5.44 -3.81
C ILE A 102 -23.16 6.74 -4.65
N GLY A 103 -22.42 6.85 -5.76
CA GLY A 103 -22.32 8.08 -6.54
C GLY A 103 -23.38 8.24 -7.63
N ASP A 104 -23.73 9.50 -7.90
CA ASP A 104 -24.61 9.87 -9.01
C ASP A 104 -23.97 9.58 -10.38
N SER A 105 -24.78 9.31 -11.40
CA SER A 105 -24.34 8.84 -12.73
C SER A 105 -23.37 9.80 -13.43
N SER A 106 -23.40 11.10 -13.09
CA SER A 106 -22.40 12.09 -13.54
C SER A 106 -21.02 11.87 -12.92
N MET A 107 -20.92 11.45 -11.66
CA MET A 107 -19.63 11.24 -10.96
C MET A 107 -18.87 10.03 -11.52
N ARG A 108 -19.61 9.02 -12.01
CA ARG A 108 -19.06 7.74 -12.47
C ARG A 108 -18.06 7.89 -13.62
N LYS A 109 -18.30 8.80 -14.57
CA LYS A 109 -17.38 9.04 -15.70
C LYS A 109 -16.08 9.72 -15.27
N TYR A 110 -16.16 10.64 -14.29
CA TYR A 110 -14.98 11.36 -13.79
C TYR A 110 -14.09 10.49 -12.90
N VAL A 111 -14.60 9.40 -12.34
CA VAL A 111 -13.80 8.46 -11.51
C VAL A 111 -13.23 7.32 -12.36
N ILE A 112 -14.02 6.75 -13.28
CA ILE A 112 -13.60 5.58 -14.05
C ILE A 112 -12.45 5.89 -15.01
N VAL A 113 -12.52 7.02 -15.73
CA VAL A 113 -11.50 7.39 -16.74
C VAL A 113 -10.10 7.54 -16.14
N PRO A 114 -9.88 8.36 -15.09
CA PRO A 114 -8.54 8.52 -14.51
C PRO A 114 -8.03 7.25 -13.81
N ILE A 115 -8.90 6.43 -13.21
CA ILE A 115 -8.46 5.16 -12.59
C ILE A 115 -8.03 4.15 -13.66
N LEU A 116 -8.78 4.01 -14.76
CA LEU A 116 -8.35 3.16 -15.87
C LEU A 116 -7.04 3.66 -16.47
N LEU A 117 -6.90 4.97 -16.66
CA LEU A 117 -5.67 5.56 -17.17
C LEU A 117 -4.48 5.30 -16.25
N SER A 118 -4.66 5.46 -14.93
CA SER A 118 -3.58 5.27 -13.96
C SER A 118 -3.15 3.81 -13.85
N VAL A 119 -4.08 2.86 -13.90
CA VAL A 119 -3.77 1.42 -13.90
C VAL A 119 -3.04 1.02 -15.18
N VAL A 120 -3.49 1.49 -16.35
CA VAL A 120 -2.84 1.18 -17.64
C VAL A 120 -1.42 1.77 -17.68
N LEU A 121 -1.26 3.04 -17.35
CA LEU A 121 0.04 3.70 -17.34
C LEU A 121 1.00 3.07 -16.31
N GLY A 122 0.51 2.75 -15.11
CA GLY A 122 1.30 2.06 -14.09
C GLY A 122 1.73 0.66 -14.52
N SER A 123 0.86 -0.08 -15.20
CA SER A 123 1.17 -1.41 -15.75
C SER A 123 2.26 -1.32 -16.83
N VAL A 124 2.14 -0.35 -17.74
CA VAL A 124 3.14 -0.13 -18.81
C VAL A 124 4.49 0.27 -18.21
N ALA A 125 4.51 1.15 -17.22
CA ALA A 125 5.74 1.57 -16.56
C ALA A 125 6.44 0.41 -15.83
N LEU A 126 5.68 -0.46 -15.15
CA LEU A 126 6.23 -1.66 -14.51
C LEU A 126 6.79 -2.66 -15.52
N PHE A 127 6.14 -2.84 -16.66
CA PHE A 127 6.66 -3.70 -17.73
C PHE A 127 7.93 -3.12 -18.35
N ALA A 128 7.97 -1.81 -18.57
CA ALA A 128 9.14 -1.12 -19.10
C ALA A 128 10.35 -1.14 -18.15
N SER A 129 10.14 -1.22 -16.83
CA SER A 129 11.24 -1.31 -15.86
C SER A 129 11.84 -2.72 -15.73
N GLN A 130 11.29 -3.73 -16.41
CA GLN A 130 11.80 -5.11 -16.39
C GLN A 130 12.51 -5.54 -17.69
N GLY A 131 12.61 -4.65 -18.68
CA GLY A 131 13.41 -4.83 -19.91
C GLY A 131 14.68 -4.00 -19.89
#